data_AF-A0A958QL41-F1
#
_entry.id   AF-A0A958QL41-F1
#
_cell.length_a   1.000
_cell.length_b   1.000
_cell.length_c   1.000
_cell.angle_alpha   90.00
_cell.angle_beta   90.00
_cell.angle_gamma   90.00
#
_symmetry.space_group_name_H-M   'P 1'
#
loop_
_entity.id
_entity.type
_entity.pdbx_description
1 polymer ?
#
loop_
_entity_poly.entity_id
_entity_poly.type
_entity_poly.pdbx_seq_one_letter_code
_entity_poly.pdbx_strand_id
1 'polypeptide(L)'
;MNRLSLLIIILSIGLSACSLLNRSQSSGYTNSDTGPSTAQQFYIERQTMSFQEAKRDLGLEAAPSLNENQIQAVYARAELNRLEGTIRSSAEKKQYFSLKPYFHDDLERIYFLRLPDRETRARWVQSKGISTNETNFDPVITNLIDNNDISRGMSRTAVRQSWGDPDFVEVAGDSMYGNERWRYNKLVSNEDGYKSETRTIYFESGRVVGWETN
;
A
#
# COMPACT_ATOMS: atom_id res chain seq x y z
N MET A 1 -19.46 49.51 -35.62
CA MET A 1 -18.26 48.66 -35.46
C MET A 1 -18.50 47.35 -36.19
N ASN A 2 -17.71 47.08 -37.24
CA ASN A 2 -17.90 45.91 -38.09
C ASN A 2 -17.54 44.63 -37.32
N ARG A 3 -18.42 43.62 -37.36
CA ARG A 3 -18.20 42.31 -36.71
C ARG A 3 -16.90 41.62 -37.14
N LEU A 4 -16.40 41.96 -38.34
CA LEU A 4 -15.12 41.50 -38.86
C LEU A 4 -13.92 42.05 -38.08
N SER A 5 -13.98 43.31 -37.62
CA SER A 5 -12.90 43.94 -36.84
C SER A 5 -12.76 43.32 -35.44
N LEU A 6 -13.86 42.85 -34.86
CA LEU A 6 -13.85 42.21 -33.54
C LEU A 6 -13.22 40.81 -33.59
N LEU A 7 -13.42 40.07 -34.68
CA LEU A 7 -12.81 38.75 -34.91
C LEU A 7 -11.28 38.84 -35.10
N ILE A 8 -10.78 39.86 -35.78
CA ILE A 8 -9.34 40.07 -36.01
C ILE A 8 -8.60 40.39 -34.69
N ILE A 9 -9.25 41.12 -33.77
CA ILE A 9 -8.68 41.45 -32.46
C ILE A 9 -8.62 40.20 -31.56
N ILE A 10 -9.63 39.34 -31.60
CA ILE A 10 -9.64 38.09 -30.80
C ILE A 10 -8.58 37.11 -31.32
N LEU A 11 -8.37 37.03 -32.65
CA LEU A 11 -7.37 36.14 -33.24
C LEU A 11 -5.93 36.56 -32.93
N SER A 12 -5.66 37.87 -32.82
CA SER A 12 -4.31 38.40 -32.54
C SER A 12 -3.91 38.26 -31.06
N ILE A 13 -4.86 38.23 -30.13
CA ILE A 13 -4.58 37.97 -28.71
C ILE A 13 -4.20 36.50 -28.47
N GLY A 14 -4.75 35.55 -29.24
CA GLY A 14 -4.43 34.12 -29.09
C GLY A 14 -3.00 33.74 -29.49
N LEU A 15 -2.38 34.45 -30.45
CA LEU A 15 -1.04 34.13 -30.96
C LEU A 15 0.09 34.66 -30.06
N SER A 16 -0.20 35.60 -29.15
CA SER A 16 0.81 36.19 -28.26
C SER A 16 1.06 35.38 -26.98
N ALA A 17 0.24 34.35 -26.70
CA ALA A 17 0.36 33.54 -25.49
C ALA A 17 1.52 32.53 -25.53
N CYS A 18 2.08 32.23 -26.71
CA CYS A 18 3.14 31.23 -26.83
C CYS A 18 4.56 31.79 -26.58
N SER A 19 4.78 33.11 -26.64
CA SER A 19 6.11 33.70 -26.39
C SER A 19 6.44 33.92 -24.92
N LEU A 20 5.44 33.82 -24.02
CA LEU A 20 5.61 33.90 -22.56
C LEU A 20 5.84 32.55 -21.89
N LEU A 21 5.80 31.45 -22.65
CA LEU A 21 6.35 30.16 -22.22
C LEU A 21 7.88 30.20 -22.30
N ASN A 22 8.49 31.08 -21.50
CA ASN A 22 9.90 30.99 -21.19
C ASN A 22 10.10 29.66 -20.45
N ARG A 23 10.70 28.70 -21.13
CA ARG A 23 11.28 27.51 -20.50
C ARG A 23 12.10 27.98 -19.31
N SER A 24 11.81 27.49 -18.11
CA SER A 24 12.64 27.80 -16.96
C SER A 24 14.08 27.39 -17.26
N GLN A 25 15.05 28.26 -16.97
CA GLN A 25 16.47 27.90 -17.09
C GLN A 25 16.87 26.75 -16.15
N SER A 26 15.98 26.36 -15.23
CA SER A 26 16.06 25.17 -14.40
C SER A 26 15.75 23.85 -15.15
N SER A 27 15.37 23.88 -16.43
CA SER A 27 15.28 22.67 -17.25
C SER A 27 16.72 22.27 -17.61
N GLY A 28 17.28 21.34 -16.84
CA GLY A 28 18.69 20.92 -16.80
C GLY A 28 19.27 20.28 -18.06
N TYR A 29 18.95 20.79 -19.24
CA TYR A 29 19.44 20.31 -20.54
C TYR A 29 20.62 21.12 -21.08
N THR A 30 21.10 22.13 -20.36
CA THR A 30 22.25 22.94 -20.77
C THR A 30 23.37 22.84 -19.74
N ASN A 31 24.08 21.71 -19.74
CA ASN A 31 25.47 21.68 -19.35
C ASN A 31 26.21 20.74 -20.30
N SER A 32 26.81 21.36 -21.32
CA SER A 32 27.97 20.84 -22.01
C SER A 32 29.13 20.88 -21.02
N ASP A 33 29.52 19.72 -20.47
CA ASP A 33 30.90 19.40 -20.10
C ASP A 33 30.96 18.00 -19.49
N THR A 34 31.72 17.12 -20.15
CA THR A 34 32.43 15.94 -19.61
C THR A 34 31.84 15.25 -18.37
N GLY A 35 30.55 14.95 -18.40
CA GLY A 35 29.85 14.20 -17.36
C GLY A 35 29.42 12.82 -17.84
N PRO A 36 29.11 11.87 -16.94
CA PRO A 36 28.50 10.59 -17.31
C PRO A 36 27.30 10.86 -18.22
N SER A 37 27.14 10.06 -19.28
CA SER A 37 26.10 10.22 -20.31
C SER A 37 24.73 10.55 -19.70
N THR A 38 23.90 11.33 -20.40
CA THR A 38 22.54 11.70 -19.95
C THR A 38 21.71 10.50 -19.50
N ALA A 39 21.91 9.33 -20.13
CA ALA A 39 21.29 8.08 -19.71
C ALA A 39 21.76 7.62 -18.32
N GLN A 40 23.07 7.65 -18.05
CA GLN A 40 23.63 7.29 -16.75
C GLN A 40 23.13 8.21 -15.62
N GLN A 41 23.01 9.51 -15.88
CA GLN A 41 22.44 10.46 -14.91
C GLN A 41 20.98 10.10 -14.58
N PHE A 42 20.16 9.78 -15.58
CA PHE A 42 18.78 9.35 -15.39
C PHE A 42 18.67 8.10 -14.50
N TYR A 43 19.53 7.10 -14.69
CA TYR A 43 19.52 5.90 -13.85
C TYR A 43 19.90 6.19 -12.40
N ILE A 44 20.90 7.06 -12.18
CA ILE A 44 21.33 7.47 -10.84
C ILE A 44 20.21 8.25 -10.14
N GLU A 45 19.57 9.18 -10.84
CA GLU A 45 18.45 9.96 -10.31
C GLU A 45 17.28 9.05 -9.92
N ARG A 46 16.91 8.12 -10.81
CA ARG A 46 15.85 7.14 -10.53
C ARG A 46 16.16 6.27 -9.32
N GLN A 47 17.39 5.78 -9.20
CA GLN A 47 17.82 4.98 -8.06
C GLN A 47 17.78 5.81 -6.77
N THR A 48 18.21 7.07 -6.83
CA THR A 48 18.16 8.00 -5.70
C THR A 48 16.73 8.26 -5.24
N MET A 49 15.81 8.52 -6.19
CA MET A 49 14.39 8.72 -5.86
C MET A 49 13.78 7.48 -5.19
N SER A 50 14.03 6.29 -5.76
CA SER A 50 13.54 5.03 -5.19
C SER A 50 14.10 4.78 -3.78
N PHE A 51 15.36 5.11 -3.55
CA PHE A 51 15.98 5.01 -2.23
C PHE A 51 15.35 5.98 -1.22
N GLN A 52 15.09 7.23 -1.63
CA GLN A 52 14.45 8.23 -0.76
C GLN A 52 13.00 7.88 -0.44
N GLU A 53 12.24 7.37 -1.40
CA GLU A 53 10.88 6.87 -1.19
C GLU A 53 10.87 5.69 -0.20
N ALA A 54 11.75 4.71 -0.39
CA ALA A 54 11.89 3.60 0.55
C ALA A 54 12.30 4.06 1.96
N LYS A 55 13.15 5.09 2.05
CA LYS A 55 13.54 5.72 3.33
C LYS A 55 12.32 6.36 4.02
N ARG A 56 11.42 6.97 3.26
CA ARG A 56 10.15 7.54 3.75
C ARG A 56 9.21 6.47 4.28
N ASP A 57 9.01 5.40 3.53
CA ASP A 57 8.11 4.30 3.91
C ASP A 57 8.53 3.65 5.24
N LEU A 58 9.83 3.63 5.53
CA LEU A 58 10.39 3.11 6.78
C LEU A 58 10.42 4.15 7.92
N GLY A 59 9.98 5.38 7.68
CA GLY A 59 9.99 6.46 8.67
C GLY A 59 11.39 6.96 9.03
N LEU A 60 12.38 6.74 8.15
CA LEU A 60 13.79 7.04 8.42
C LEU A 60 14.23 8.42 7.90
N GLU A 61 13.31 9.25 7.38
CA GLU A 61 13.63 10.54 6.74
C GLU A 61 14.48 11.45 7.63
N ALA A 62 14.11 11.55 8.91
CA ALA A 62 14.76 12.41 9.90
C ALA A 62 16.11 11.87 10.42
N ALA A 63 16.50 10.64 10.06
CA ALA A 63 17.76 10.06 10.51
C ALA A 63 18.95 10.76 9.83
N PRO A 64 19.87 11.38 10.60
CA PRO A 64 21.00 12.13 10.06
C PRO A 64 22.06 11.22 9.41
N SER A 65 22.18 9.99 9.89
CA SER A 65 22.96 8.92 9.27
C SER A 65 22.25 7.59 9.49
N LEU A 66 22.35 6.69 8.51
CA LEU A 66 21.77 5.36 8.58
C LEU A 66 22.86 4.37 9.00
N ASN A 67 22.54 3.49 9.94
CA ASN A 67 23.40 2.34 10.24
C ASN A 67 23.30 1.30 9.12
N GLU A 68 24.21 0.32 9.12
CA GLU A 68 24.27 -0.71 8.07
C GLU A 68 22.95 -1.48 7.93
N ASN A 69 22.30 -1.85 9.04
CA ASN A 69 21.02 -2.57 9.03
C ASN A 69 19.89 -1.71 8.40
N GLN A 70 19.86 -0.41 8.70
CA GLN A 70 18.91 0.53 8.11
C GLN A 70 19.16 0.71 6.62
N ILE A 71 20.41 0.78 6.20
CA ILE A 71 20.78 0.85 4.79
C ILE A 71 20.26 -0.39 4.04
N GLN A 72 20.49 -1.59 4.59
CA GLN A 72 19.99 -2.83 4.01
C GLN A 72 18.45 -2.87 3.95
N ALA A 73 17.78 -2.41 5.02
CA ALA A 73 16.32 -2.32 5.04
C ALA A 73 15.78 -1.37 3.95
N VAL A 74 16.41 -0.21 3.74
CA VAL A 74 16.02 0.73 2.68
C VAL A 74 16.23 0.13 1.30
N TYR A 75 17.34 -0.56 1.06
CA TYR A 75 17.57 -1.25 -0.22
C TYR A 75 16.56 -2.39 -0.45
N ALA A 76 16.25 -3.18 0.57
CA ALA A 76 15.23 -4.21 0.49
C ALA A 76 13.86 -3.59 0.16
N ARG A 77 13.46 -2.52 0.87
CA ARG A 77 12.20 -1.81 0.62
C ARG A 77 12.14 -1.24 -0.80
N ALA A 78 13.21 -0.61 -1.30
CA ALA A 78 13.27 -0.09 -2.66
C ALA A 78 13.10 -1.19 -3.72
N GLU A 79 13.77 -2.33 -3.53
CA GLU A 79 13.64 -3.49 -4.42
C GLU A 79 12.23 -4.12 -4.34
N LEU A 80 11.65 -4.20 -3.14
CA LEU A 80 10.27 -4.66 -2.97
C LEU A 80 9.29 -3.77 -3.72
N ASN A 81 9.37 -2.45 -3.55
CA ASN A 81 8.51 -1.48 -4.24
C ASN A 81 8.61 -1.65 -5.77
N ARG A 82 9.83 -1.87 -6.29
CA ARG A 82 10.06 -2.15 -7.71
C ARG A 82 9.38 -3.46 -8.15
N LEU A 83 9.54 -4.54 -7.39
CA LEU A 83 8.95 -5.85 -7.71
C LEU A 83 7.43 -5.82 -7.63
N GLU A 84 6.84 -5.22 -6.59
CA GLU A 84 5.38 -5.04 -6.47
C GLU A 84 4.82 -4.25 -7.67
N GLY A 85 5.53 -3.21 -8.12
CA GLY A 85 5.17 -2.42 -9.29
C GLY A 85 5.26 -3.18 -10.64
N THR A 86 5.96 -4.32 -10.68
CA THR A 86 6.11 -5.13 -11.89
C THR A 86 5.02 -6.19 -12.07
N ILE A 87 4.18 -6.44 -11.05
CA ILE A 87 3.13 -7.45 -11.10
C ILE A 87 2.01 -6.98 -12.04
N ARG A 88 1.89 -7.60 -13.22
CA ARG A 88 0.91 -7.20 -14.24
C ARG A 88 -0.39 -8.01 -14.17
N SER A 89 -0.30 -9.31 -13.94
CA SER A 89 -1.47 -10.19 -13.99
C SER A 89 -2.35 -10.04 -12.75
N SER A 90 -3.66 -9.90 -12.94
CA SER A 90 -4.65 -9.89 -11.84
C SER A 90 -4.56 -11.14 -10.97
N ALA A 91 -4.28 -12.31 -11.56
CA ALA A 91 -4.12 -13.56 -10.82
C ALA A 91 -2.88 -13.54 -9.91
N GLU A 92 -1.77 -12.97 -10.37
CA GLU A 92 -0.54 -12.84 -9.57
C GLU A 92 -0.73 -11.80 -8.45
N LYS A 93 -1.38 -10.67 -8.75
CA LYS A 93 -1.73 -9.67 -7.73
C LYS A 93 -2.58 -10.30 -6.64
N LYS A 94 -3.65 -11.01 -7.02
CA LYS A 94 -4.52 -11.71 -6.07
C LYS A 94 -3.73 -12.69 -5.20
N GLN A 95 -2.87 -13.52 -5.81
CA GLN A 95 -2.02 -14.45 -5.06
C GLN A 95 -1.13 -13.70 -4.06
N TYR A 96 -0.40 -12.69 -4.53
CA TYR A 96 0.53 -11.93 -3.69
C TYR A 96 -0.17 -11.19 -2.55
N PHE A 97 -1.19 -10.39 -2.83
CA PHE A 97 -1.87 -9.59 -1.80
C PHE A 97 -2.66 -10.44 -0.80
N SER A 98 -3.14 -11.63 -1.21
CA SER A 98 -3.72 -12.59 -0.26
C SER A 98 -2.70 -13.17 0.71
N LEU A 99 -1.42 -13.23 0.32
CA LEU A 99 -0.33 -13.80 1.11
C LEU A 99 0.50 -12.73 1.82
N LYS A 100 0.45 -11.47 1.38
CA LYS A 100 1.15 -10.31 1.93
C LYS A 100 1.15 -10.25 3.47
N PRO A 101 0.03 -10.57 4.16
CA PRO A 101 -0.04 -10.47 5.62
C PRO A 101 0.68 -11.59 6.37
N TYR A 102 1.08 -12.66 5.67
CA TYR A 102 1.77 -13.81 6.25
C TYR A 102 3.29 -13.72 6.09
N PHE A 103 3.79 -12.72 5.37
CA PHE A 103 5.22 -12.47 5.25
C PHE A 103 5.73 -11.69 6.45
N HIS A 104 6.87 -12.13 6.99
CA HIS A 104 7.48 -11.53 8.17
C HIS A 104 8.18 -10.22 7.85
N ASP A 105 8.87 -10.17 6.70
CA ASP A 105 9.68 -9.03 6.30
C ASP A 105 9.67 -8.81 4.78
N ASP A 106 10.36 -7.75 4.34
CA ASP A 106 10.47 -7.40 2.93
C ASP A 106 11.35 -8.40 2.16
N LEU A 107 12.31 -9.06 2.80
CA LEU A 107 13.18 -10.05 2.15
C LEU A 107 12.39 -11.29 1.72
N GLU A 108 11.47 -11.74 2.58
CA GLU A 108 10.56 -12.85 2.28
C GLU A 108 9.62 -12.50 1.12
N ARG A 109 9.12 -11.27 1.07
CA ARG A 109 8.30 -10.75 -0.03
C ARG A 109 9.09 -10.70 -1.34
N ILE A 110 10.31 -10.16 -1.31
CA ILE A 110 11.21 -10.10 -2.46
C ILE A 110 11.49 -11.50 -2.98
N TYR A 111 11.81 -12.43 -2.07
CA TYR A 111 12.05 -13.83 -2.43
C TYR A 111 10.84 -14.43 -3.15
N PHE A 112 9.65 -14.28 -2.58
CA PHE A 112 8.40 -14.77 -3.19
C PHE A 112 8.15 -14.17 -4.57
N LEU A 113 8.35 -12.85 -4.73
CA LEU A 113 8.12 -12.14 -5.99
C LEU A 113 9.15 -12.48 -7.08
N ARG A 114 10.34 -12.96 -6.69
CA ARG A 114 11.38 -13.44 -7.62
C ARG A 114 11.14 -14.86 -8.13
N LEU A 115 10.22 -15.61 -7.53
CA LEU A 115 9.87 -16.95 -8.02
C LEU A 115 9.13 -16.82 -9.37
N PRO A 116 9.57 -17.57 -10.41
CA PRO A 116 9.08 -17.35 -11.77
C PRO A 116 7.59 -17.70 -11.91
N ASP A 117 7.21 -18.89 -11.48
CA ASP A 117 5.89 -19.46 -11.79
C ASP A 117 4.95 -19.47 -10.59
N ARG A 118 3.64 -19.43 -10.88
CA ARG A 118 2.57 -19.50 -9.87
C ARG A 118 2.64 -20.79 -9.06
N GLU A 119 2.99 -21.89 -9.71
CA GLU A 119 3.10 -23.22 -9.08
C GLU A 119 4.29 -23.27 -8.12
N THR A 120 5.44 -22.71 -8.51
CA THR A 120 6.63 -22.60 -7.64
C THR A 120 6.34 -21.75 -6.42
N ARG A 121 5.62 -20.63 -6.61
CA ARG A 121 5.10 -19.79 -5.53
C ARG A 121 4.18 -20.57 -4.58
N ALA A 122 3.22 -21.33 -5.13
CA ALA A 122 2.30 -22.13 -4.32
C ALA A 122 3.01 -23.21 -3.50
N ARG A 123 3.98 -23.93 -4.10
CA ARG A 123 4.79 -24.93 -3.39
C ARG A 123 5.62 -24.30 -2.27
N TRP A 124 6.20 -23.12 -2.51
CA TRP A 124 6.97 -22.43 -1.47
C TRP A 124 6.06 -21.97 -0.31
N VAL A 125 4.87 -21.42 -0.59
CA VAL A 125 3.86 -21.06 0.41
C VAL A 125 3.47 -22.27 1.26
N GLN A 126 3.23 -23.41 0.62
CA GLN A 126 2.92 -24.66 1.30
C GLN A 126 4.09 -25.14 2.18
N SER A 127 5.33 -25.06 1.69
CA SER A 127 6.52 -25.42 2.47
C SER A 127 6.74 -24.54 3.70
N LYS A 128 6.24 -23.30 3.65
CA LYS A 128 6.25 -22.34 4.77
C LYS A 128 5.09 -22.56 5.74
N GLY A 129 4.16 -23.47 5.46
CA GLY A 129 2.97 -23.69 6.28
C GLY A 129 1.97 -22.53 6.24
N ILE A 130 2.09 -21.62 5.26
CA ILE A 130 1.16 -20.50 5.10
C ILE A 130 -0.15 -21.06 4.49
N SER A 131 -1.12 -21.35 5.34
CA SER A 131 -2.46 -21.76 4.90
C SER A 131 -3.35 -20.53 4.74
N THR A 132 -3.91 -20.33 3.55
CA THR A 132 -4.94 -19.30 3.32
C THR A 132 -6.29 -19.66 3.92
N ASN A 133 -6.48 -20.94 4.27
CA ASN A 133 -7.64 -21.44 4.99
C ASN A 133 -7.25 -21.47 6.48
N GLU A 134 -7.32 -20.31 7.13
CA GLU A 134 -7.10 -20.18 8.57
C GLU A 134 -8.30 -20.78 9.32
N THR A 135 -8.29 -22.10 9.50
CA THR A 135 -9.16 -22.77 10.49
C THR A 135 -8.39 -23.14 11.75
N ASN A 136 -7.06 -23.14 11.68
CA ASN A 136 -6.17 -23.41 12.80
C ASN A 136 -5.46 -22.11 13.17
N PHE A 137 -5.96 -21.44 14.20
CA PHE A 137 -5.35 -20.24 14.75
C PHE A 137 -4.29 -20.60 15.80
N ASP A 138 -3.36 -19.67 16.04
CA ASP A 138 -2.48 -19.73 17.20
C ASP A 138 -3.34 -19.80 18.49
N PRO A 139 -2.96 -20.60 19.51
CA PRO A 139 -3.67 -20.66 20.78
C PRO A 139 -4.05 -19.30 21.39
N VAL A 140 -3.21 -18.28 21.21
CA VAL A 140 -3.49 -16.91 21.68
C VAL A 140 -4.71 -16.33 20.95
N ILE A 141 -4.78 -16.49 19.63
CA ILE A 141 -5.89 -16.01 18.82
C ILE A 141 -7.15 -16.85 19.08
N THR A 142 -7.02 -18.16 19.26
CA THR A 142 -8.14 -19.02 19.65
C THR A 142 -8.78 -18.56 20.96
N ASN A 143 -7.97 -18.25 21.97
CA ASN A 143 -8.48 -17.75 23.25
C ASN A 143 -9.25 -16.41 23.09
N LEU A 144 -8.76 -15.51 22.24
CA LEU A 144 -9.46 -14.27 21.93
C LEU A 144 -10.79 -14.52 21.21
N ILE A 145 -10.83 -15.48 20.27
CA ILE A 145 -12.06 -15.88 19.59
C ILE A 145 -13.08 -16.41 20.60
N ASP A 146 -12.66 -17.32 21.49
CA ASP A 146 -13.53 -17.91 22.51
C ASP A 146 -14.10 -16.87 23.47
N ASN A 147 -13.32 -15.83 23.77
CA ASN A 147 -13.73 -14.71 24.63
C ASN A 147 -14.51 -13.61 23.90
N ASN A 148 -14.81 -13.77 22.60
CA ASN A 148 -15.41 -12.73 21.75
C ASN A 148 -14.61 -11.41 21.79
N ASP A 149 -13.28 -11.49 21.84
CA ASP A 149 -12.38 -10.35 21.86
C ASP A 149 -11.65 -10.19 20.52
N ILE A 150 -11.03 -9.03 20.32
CA ILE A 150 -10.26 -8.69 19.13
C ILE A 150 -8.88 -8.16 19.52
N SER A 151 -7.87 -8.55 18.75
CA SER A 151 -6.52 -8.01 18.86
C SER A 151 -6.00 -7.50 17.53
N ARG A 152 -5.01 -6.61 17.59
CA ARG A 152 -4.26 -6.21 16.39
C ARG A 152 -3.62 -7.44 15.76
N GLY A 153 -3.59 -7.48 14.43
CA GLY A 153 -3.04 -8.58 13.65
C GLY A 153 -4.00 -9.74 13.39
N MET A 154 -5.14 -9.82 14.10
CA MET A 154 -6.18 -10.81 13.79
C MET A 154 -6.61 -10.70 12.32
N SER A 155 -6.88 -11.84 11.71
CA SER A 155 -7.40 -11.88 10.34
C SER A 155 -8.90 -11.60 10.30
N ARG A 156 -9.41 -11.25 9.12
CA ARG A 156 -10.86 -11.15 8.84
C ARG A 156 -11.62 -12.41 9.26
N THR A 157 -11.05 -13.59 9.02
CA THR A 157 -11.67 -14.86 9.38
C THR A 157 -11.76 -15.04 10.89
N ALA A 158 -10.67 -14.73 11.61
CA ALA A 158 -10.65 -14.77 13.08
C ALA A 158 -11.68 -13.80 13.69
N VAL A 159 -11.78 -12.58 13.14
CA VAL A 159 -12.77 -11.59 13.60
C VAL A 159 -14.20 -12.07 13.34
N ARG A 160 -14.49 -12.68 12.19
CA ARG A 160 -15.82 -13.27 11.94
C ARG A 160 -16.15 -14.42 12.88
N GLN A 161 -15.16 -15.24 13.24
CA GLN A 161 -15.40 -16.31 14.21
C GLN A 161 -15.65 -15.77 15.62
N SER A 162 -14.95 -14.69 16.00
CA SER A 162 -15.10 -14.04 17.31
C SER A 162 -16.38 -13.20 17.43
N TRP A 163 -16.76 -12.46 16.38
CA TRP A 163 -17.84 -11.45 16.45
C TRP A 163 -19.04 -11.75 15.54
N GLY A 164 -18.96 -12.76 14.69
CA GLY A 164 -19.94 -13.03 13.64
C GLY A 164 -19.73 -12.18 12.39
N ASP A 165 -20.71 -12.22 11.49
CA ASP A 165 -20.70 -11.42 10.28
C ASP A 165 -20.98 -9.94 10.61
N PRO A 166 -20.25 -9.00 9.97
CA PRO A 166 -20.48 -7.56 10.15
C PRO A 166 -21.79 -7.12 9.51
N ASP A 167 -22.42 -6.11 10.09
CA ASP A 167 -23.62 -5.46 9.52
C ASP A 167 -23.28 -4.67 8.25
N PHE A 168 -22.09 -4.09 8.21
CA PHE A 168 -21.63 -3.27 7.10
C PHE A 168 -20.13 -3.45 6.86
N VAL A 169 -19.76 -3.59 5.59
CA VAL A 169 -18.36 -3.68 5.13
C VAL A 169 -18.11 -2.59 4.09
N GLU A 170 -17.18 -1.70 4.40
CA GLU A 170 -16.69 -0.69 3.46
C GLU A 170 -15.30 -1.08 2.98
N VAL A 171 -15.08 -1.04 1.67
CA VAL A 171 -13.79 -1.37 1.05
C VAL A 171 -13.12 -0.08 0.57
N ALA A 172 -11.91 0.18 1.05
CA ALA A 172 -11.12 1.32 0.61
C ALA A 172 -10.26 0.95 -0.59
N GLY A 173 -10.67 1.40 -1.79
CA GLY A 173 -9.97 1.11 -3.04
C GLY A 173 -10.31 -0.27 -3.60
N ASP A 174 -9.28 -1.05 -3.99
CA ASP A 174 -9.49 -2.41 -4.51
C ASP A 174 -9.57 -3.43 -3.37
N SER A 175 -10.65 -4.23 -3.37
CA SER A 175 -10.89 -5.33 -2.44
C SER A 175 -9.73 -6.32 -2.31
N MET A 176 -8.90 -6.48 -3.35
CA MET A 176 -7.77 -7.40 -3.32
C MET A 176 -6.68 -6.96 -2.32
N TYR A 177 -6.61 -5.67 -2.00
CA TYR A 177 -5.66 -5.14 -1.02
C TYR A 177 -6.12 -5.36 0.42
N GLY A 178 -7.37 -5.78 0.65
CA GLY A 178 -7.88 -6.10 1.98
C GLY A 178 -7.95 -4.90 2.94
N ASN A 179 -8.01 -3.68 2.41
CA ASN A 179 -8.23 -2.48 3.21
C ASN A 179 -9.73 -2.28 3.38
N GLU A 180 -10.22 -2.57 4.58
CA GLU A 180 -11.66 -2.66 4.86
C GLU A 180 -12.00 -2.02 6.20
N ARG A 181 -13.22 -1.50 6.31
CA ARG A 181 -13.81 -1.03 7.56
C ARG A 181 -15.11 -1.77 7.81
N TRP A 182 -15.17 -2.50 8.91
CA TRP A 182 -16.33 -3.31 9.28
C TRP A 182 -17.08 -2.66 10.43
N ARG A 183 -18.41 -2.67 10.40
CA ARG A 183 -19.26 -2.16 11.47
C ARG A 183 -20.13 -3.28 12.04
N TYR A 184 -20.21 -3.31 13.36
CA TYR A 184 -21.03 -4.22 14.15
C TYR A 184 -21.91 -3.39 15.09
N ASN A 185 -23.18 -3.75 15.21
CA ASN A 185 -24.12 -3.18 16.14
C ASN A 185 -24.59 -4.29 17.10
N LYS A 186 -24.29 -4.15 18.39
CA LYS A 186 -24.75 -5.09 19.42
C LYS A 186 -25.63 -4.37 20.43
N LEU A 187 -26.68 -5.05 20.88
CA LEU A 187 -27.47 -4.62 22.03
C LEU A 187 -26.81 -5.18 23.30
N VAL A 188 -26.32 -4.28 24.15
CA VAL A 188 -25.67 -4.63 25.42
C VAL A 188 -26.61 -4.26 26.56
N SER A 189 -26.81 -5.19 27.50
CA SER A 189 -27.59 -4.97 28.70
C SER A 189 -26.77 -4.16 29.73
N ASN A 190 -27.31 -3.03 30.14
CA ASN A 190 -26.82 -2.19 31.22
C ASN A 190 -27.85 -2.13 32.36
N GLU A 191 -27.48 -1.53 33.49
CA GLU A 191 -28.38 -1.38 34.65
C GLU A 191 -29.70 -0.65 34.30
N ASP A 192 -29.67 0.25 33.32
CA ASP A 192 -30.84 1.03 32.86
C ASP A 192 -31.62 0.41 31.67
N GLY A 193 -31.26 -0.80 31.22
CA GLY A 193 -31.92 -1.48 30.09
C GLY A 193 -30.96 -1.91 28.98
N TYR A 194 -31.35 -1.79 27.72
CA TYR A 194 -30.50 -2.16 26.57
C TYR A 194 -29.96 -0.91 25.88
N LYS A 195 -28.64 -0.83 25.70
CA LYS A 195 -27.99 0.20 24.89
C LYS A 195 -27.43 -0.44 23.61
N SER A 196 -27.62 0.22 22.47
CA SER A 196 -26.91 -0.15 21.24
C SER A 196 -25.47 0.33 21.33
N GLU A 197 -24.52 -0.59 21.26
CA GLU A 197 -23.09 -0.34 21.12
C GLU A 197 -22.70 -0.55 19.66
N THR A 198 -22.01 0.42 19.07
CA THR A 198 -21.50 0.31 17.70
C THR A 198 -19.99 0.12 17.75
N ARG A 199 -19.49 -0.96 17.18
CA ARG A 199 -18.06 -1.23 17.05
C ARG A 199 -17.64 -1.16 15.59
N THR A 200 -16.62 -0.35 15.31
CA THR A 200 -16.03 -0.24 13.96
C THR A 200 -14.60 -0.80 14.00
N ILE A 201 -14.31 -1.77 13.15
CA ILE A 201 -13.00 -2.43 13.04
C ILE A 201 -12.34 -2.04 11.71
N TYR A 202 -11.06 -1.68 11.78
CA TYR A 202 -10.26 -1.27 10.63
C TYR A 202 -9.26 -2.37 10.26
N PHE A 203 -9.25 -2.73 8.98
CA PHE A 203 -8.34 -3.71 8.40
C PHE A 203 -7.41 -3.05 7.40
N GLU A 204 -6.13 -3.42 7.47
CA GLU A 204 -5.15 -3.13 6.43
C GLU A 204 -4.53 -4.45 5.98
N SER A 205 -4.43 -4.65 4.67
CA SER A 205 -3.96 -5.94 4.14
C SER A 205 -4.72 -7.13 4.74
N GLY A 206 -6.01 -7.00 5.06
CA GLY A 206 -6.82 -8.09 5.64
C GLY A 206 -6.49 -8.47 7.09
N ARG A 207 -5.71 -7.66 7.83
CA ARG A 207 -5.46 -7.80 9.27
C ARG A 207 -5.95 -6.59 10.05
N VAL A 208 -6.39 -6.81 11.29
CA VAL A 208 -6.86 -5.73 12.18
C VAL A 208 -5.70 -4.79 12.54
N VAL A 209 -5.87 -3.50 12.25
CA VAL A 209 -4.94 -2.44 12.69
C VAL A 209 -5.45 -1.68 13.90
N GLY A 210 -6.77 -1.60 14.07
CA GLY A 210 -7.41 -0.93 15.18
C GLY A 210 -8.93 -1.04 15.13
N TRP A 211 -9.58 -0.56 16.18
CA TRP A 211 -11.04 -0.50 16.29
C TRP A 211 -11.46 0.61 17.25
N GLU A 212 -12.71 1.03 17.13
CA GLU A 212 -13.37 2.02 17.99
C GLU A 212 -14.72 1.47 18.43
N THR A 213 -15.19 1.94 19.59
CA THR A 213 -16.45 1.51 20.20
C THR A 213 -17.18 2.74 20.71
N ASN A 214 -18.43 2.89 20.27
CA ASN A 214 -19.30 4.04 20.56
C ASN A 214 -20.59 3.59 21.28
#